data_AF-A0A3N8QYR6-F1
#
_entry.id   AF-A0A3N8QYR6-F1
#
_cell.length_a   1.000
_cell.length_b   1.000
_cell.length_c   1.000
_cell.angle_alpha   90.00
_cell.angle_beta   90.00
_cell.angle_gamma   90.00
#
_symmetry.space_group_name_H-M   'P 1'
#
loop_
_entity.id
_entity.type
_entity.pdbx_description
1 polymer ?
#
loop_
_entity_poly.entity_id
_entity_poly.type
_entity_poly.pdbx_seq_one_letter_code
_entity_poly.pdbx_strand_id
1 'polypeptide(L)'
;MTAAKKRKTVKRHVKHASTTGTDQKSLVKAVIQNDTGEWVRPATGDKFYIDETTQFPSITFEIQTDAAGPYEWKWTIVWDAQVSSLRESAKRGKKVRSFSDTGSFTSNDKTWDAKLNDKVIGGKLSVEVKAGSTDFRRTVFILGKNPSKDDVLNYLKPIPNTVGFDLILEQESRFKNFINADNEPVVAGDKGYGMTQMTNPAPTYEQVWSWKENIKAGVALFQSKQRDAIKSFKGLPYTDEQLKRETFTRWNGGSYYEANKTTGELERRDVLCDTQTGNIGWDMKDPKNVGKTEAELHERDSDQYKKMKAGQDKDHRWEYSGICYVDHIFGN
;
A
#
# COMPACT_ATOMS: atom_id res chain seq x y z
N MET A 1 -7.85 5.72 -61.80
CA MET A 1 -7.45 5.56 -60.39
C MET A 1 -6.16 6.36 -60.17
N THR A 2 -6.24 7.43 -59.38
CA THR A 2 -5.17 8.42 -59.17
C THR A 2 -4.38 8.07 -57.90
N ALA A 3 -3.06 7.94 -58.00
CA ALA A 3 -2.18 7.66 -56.87
C ALA A 3 -1.97 8.90 -55.99
N ALA A 4 -2.17 8.76 -54.67
CA ALA A 4 -2.03 9.83 -53.69
C ALA A 4 -0.57 10.16 -53.36
N LYS A 5 -0.19 11.44 -53.44
CA LYS A 5 1.12 11.97 -53.01
C LYS A 5 1.26 11.96 -51.48
N LYS A 6 2.33 11.36 -50.96
CA LYS A 6 2.71 11.44 -49.53
C LYS A 6 3.06 12.88 -49.13
N ARG A 7 2.44 13.39 -48.06
CA ARG A 7 2.77 14.67 -47.40
C ARG A 7 4.17 14.60 -46.77
N LYS A 8 4.99 15.63 -46.97
CA LYS A 8 6.27 15.82 -46.26
C LYS A 8 6.00 16.22 -44.81
N THR A 9 6.54 15.47 -43.87
CA THR A 9 6.55 15.81 -42.44
C THR A 9 7.59 16.91 -42.20
N VAL A 10 7.14 18.10 -41.79
CA VAL A 10 8.03 19.19 -41.38
C VAL A 10 8.49 18.93 -39.94
N LYS A 11 9.79 18.76 -39.72
CA LYS A 11 10.38 18.70 -38.37
C LYS A 11 10.33 20.09 -37.74
N ARG A 12 9.53 20.27 -36.68
CA ARG A 12 9.64 21.42 -35.77
C ARG A 12 10.77 21.15 -34.78
N HIS A 13 11.83 21.95 -34.80
CA HIS A 13 12.83 21.96 -33.73
C HIS A 13 12.25 22.70 -32.51
N VAL A 14 12.11 21.99 -31.39
CA VAL A 14 11.85 22.59 -30.07
C VAL A 14 13.20 22.77 -29.38
N LYS A 15 13.47 23.97 -28.85
CA LYS A 15 14.80 24.44 -28.43
C LYS A 15 15.22 24.05 -26.99
N HIS A 16 14.54 23.09 -26.35
CA HIS A 16 14.86 22.63 -24.99
C HIS A 16 14.74 21.11 -24.83
N ALA A 17 15.43 20.35 -25.68
CA ALA A 17 15.67 18.94 -25.42
C ALA A 17 17.00 18.79 -24.68
N SER A 18 16.95 18.22 -23.48
CA SER A 18 18.13 17.74 -22.76
C SER A 18 18.92 16.75 -23.64
N THR A 19 20.24 16.81 -23.52
CA THR A 19 21.18 15.97 -24.25
C THR A 19 20.88 14.49 -24.01
N THR A 20 20.58 13.77 -25.08
CA THR A 20 20.41 12.31 -25.05
C THR A 20 21.81 11.67 -25.06
N GLY A 21 22.12 10.84 -24.06
CA GLY A 21 23.35 10.05 -24.03
C GLY A 21 23.44 9.12 -25.25
N THR A 22 24.65 8.89 -25.75
CA THR A 22 24.94 8.22 -27.04
C THR A 22 24.73 6.71 -27.04
N ASP A 23 24.22 6.11 -25.97
CA ASP A 23 24.03 4.66 -25.87
C ASP A 23 22.66 4.21 -26.35
N GLN A 24 22.61 3.69 -27.58
CA GLN A 24 21.41 3.14 -28.24
C GLN A 24 20.79 1.89 -27.55
N LYS A 25 21.33 1.45 -26.40
CA LYS A 25 20.80 0.32 -25.61
C LYS A 25 20.16 0.71 -24.28
N SER A 26 20.11 2.01 -23.96
CA SER A 26 19.44 2.47 -22.75
C SER A 26 17.98 2.79 -23.05
N LEU A 27 17.06 1.90 -22.65
CA LEU A 27 15.63 2.22 -22.55
C LEU A 27 15.41 3.16 -21.35
N VAL A 28 15.95 4.38 -21.41
CA VAL A 28 15.56 5.43 -20.46
C VAL A 28 14.13 5.81 -20.84
N LYS A 29 13.18 5.38 -20.01
CA LYS A 29 11.80 5.87 -20.10
C LYS A 29 11.83 7.36 -19.74
N ALA A 30 11.90 8.22 -20.74
CA ALA A 30 11.82 9.66 -20.54
C ALA A 30 10.43 9.99 -20.00
N VAL A 31 10.34 10.27 -18.70
CA VAL A 31 9.16 10.87 -18.10
C VAL A 31 9.20 12.34 -18.50
N ILE A 32 8.44 12.70 -19.53
CA ILE A 32 8.31 14.11 -19.93
C ILE A 32 7.46 14.80 -18.87
N GLN A 33 8.12 15.54 -17.96
CA GLN A 33 7.45 16.49 -17.08
C GLN A 33 7.18 17.74 -17.92
N ASN A 34 5.89 18.04 -18.14
CA ASN A 34 5.46 19.21 -18.90
C ASN A 34 5.52 20.47 -18.03
N ASP A 35 6.66 20.73 -17.41
CA ASP A 35 6.88 21.91 -16.58
C ASP A 35 7.11 23.14 -17.47
N THR A 36 6.58 24.29 -17.06
CA THR A 36 6.57 25.54 -17.84
C THR A 36 6.78 26.75 -16.94
N GLY A 37 7.21 27.86 -17.54
CA GLY A 37 7.53 29.10 -16.84
C GLY A 37 8.88 29.04 -16.11
N GLU A 38 9.35 30.20 -15.67
CA GLU A 38 10.56 30.34 -14.86
C GLU A 38 10.21 30.22 -13.37
N TRP A 39 10.93 29.37 -12.66
CA TRP A 39 10.71 29.11 -11.23
C TRP A 39 12.00 29.35 -10.48
N VAL A 40 11.88 29.98 -9.31
CA VAL A 40 13.00 30.12 -8.38
C VAL A 40 13.21 28.80 -7.63
N ARG A 41 12.12 28.16 -7.20
CA ARG A 41 12.11 26.86 -6.51
C ARG A 41 10.72 26.24 -6.49
N PRO A 42 10.60 24.92 -6.25
CA PRO A 42 11.67 23.91 -6.30
C PRO A 42 12.10 23.60 -7.75
N ALA A 43 13.15 22.82 -7.93
CA ALA A 43 13.51 22.31 -9.25
C ALA A 43 12.54 21.20 -9.69
N THR A 44 12.46 20.97 -11.00
CA THR A 44 11.63 19.90 -11.55
C THR A 44 12.13 18.54 -11.07
N GLY A 45 11.22 17.75 -10.51
CA GLY A 45 11.49 16.40 -10.05
C GLY A 45 12.16 16.31 -8.67
N ASP A 46 12.29 17.43 -7.95
CA ASP A 46 12.75 17.42 -6.57
C ASP A 46 11.93 16.44 -5.71
N LYS A 47 12.60 15.79 -4.77
CA LYS A 47 12.02 14.80 -3.87
C LYS A 47 11.97 15.34 -2.45
N PHE A 48 10.79 15.30 -1.87
CA PHE A 48 10.51 15.66 -0.49
C PHE A 48 9.99 14.43 0.26
N TYR A 49 10.16 14.39 1.57
CA TYR A 49 9.86 13.20 2.36
C TYR A 49 8.92 13.54 3.51
N ILE A 50 7.80 12.83 3.59
CA ILE A 50 7.06 12.66 4.83
C ILE A 50 7.99 11.88 5.76
N ASP A 51 8.30 12.48 6.90
CA ASP A 51 9.32 11.95 7.80
C ASP A 51 8.82 10.74 8.61
N GLU A 52 9.74 10.18 9.38
CA GLU A 52 9.55 9.02 10.24
C GLU A 52 8.45 9.26 11.31
N THR A 53 8.08 10.52 11.58
CA THR A 53 7.06 10.92 12.55
C THR A 53 5.70 11.25 11.93
N THR A 54 5.55 11.04 10.61
CA THR A 54 4.40 11.43 9.76
C THR A 54 4.25 12.94 9.55
N GLN A 55 5.33 13.71 9.68
CA GLN A 55 5.28 15.14 9.39
C GLN A 55 5.40 15.39 7.88
N PHE A 56 4.49 16.20 7.34
CA PHE A 56 4.55 16.62 5.95
C PHE A 56 5.75 17.57 5.73
N PRO A 57 6.53 17.42 4.65
CA PRO A 57 7.71 18.24 4.40
C PRO A 57 7.36 19.71 4.11
N SER A 58 8.24 20.64 4.48
CA SER A 58 8.15 22.02 4.03
C SER A 58 8.56 22.12 2.55
N ILE A 59 7.64 22.59 1.71
CA ILE A 59 7.86 22.76 0.27
C ILE A 59 7.37 24.15 -0.13
N THR A 60 8.29 25.05 -0.44
CA THR A 60 7.97 26.39 -0.95
C THR A 60 8.11 26.42 -2.46
N PHE A 61 7.00 26.72 -3.12
CA PHE A 61 6.92 27.01 -4.55
C PHE A 61 7.08 28.52 -4.77
N GLU A 62 7.90 28.92 -5.73
CA GLU A 62 8.17 30.32 -6.03
C GLU A 62 8.37 30.54 -7.53
N ILE A 63 7.52 31.38 -8.12
CA ILE A 63 7.56 31.72 -9.55
C ILE A 63 8.36 32.99 -9.81
N GLN A 64 9.02 33.06 -10.96
CA GLN A 64 9.67 34.28 -11.44
C GLN A 64 8.76 34.94 -12.50
N THR A 65 8.22 36.11 -12.17
CA THR A 65 7.32 36.87 -13.05
C THR A 65 7.36 38.37 -12.73
N ASP A 66 7.19 39.19 -13.76
CA ASP A 66 6.99 40.65 -13.63
C ASP A 66 5.50 41.04 -13.64
N ALA A 67 4.61 40.09 -13.93
CA ALA A 67 3.17 40.33 -13.91
C ALA A 67 2.71 40.67 -12.48
N ALA A 68 1.85 41.69 -12.35
CA ALA A 68 1.18 41.97 -11.10
C ALA A 68 0.21 40.84 -10.73
N GLY A 69 0.03 40.62 -9.43
CA GLY A 69 -1.03 39.74 -8.93
C GLY A 69 -2.44 40.29 -9.21
N PRO A 70 -3.47 39.51 -8.89
CA PRO A 70 -3.40 38.24 -8.17
C PRO A 70 -2.95 37.05 -9.06
N TYR A 71 -2.32 36.07 -8.43
CA TYR A 71 -1.92 34.81 -9.05
C TYR A 71 -2.92 33.70 -8.70
N GLU A 72 -3.37 32.96 -9.71
CA GLU A 72 -4.25 31.81 -9.52
C GLU A 72 -3.39 30.56 -9.35
N TRP A 73 -3.39 30.00 -8.14
CA TRP A 73 -2.66 28.78 -7.80
C TRP A 73 -3.59 27.58 -7.88
N LYS A 74 -3.11 26.51 -8.50
CA LYS A 74 -3.76 25.21 -8.52
C LYS A 74 -2.74 24.14 -8.25
N TRP A 75 -3.11 23.14 -7.48
CA TRP A 75 -2.27 21.98 -7.26
C TRP A 75 -3.06 20.69 -7.46
N THR A 76 -2.39 19.66 -7.95
CA THR A 76 -2.91 18.31 -8.07
C THR A 76 -1.82 17.35 -7.66
N ILE A 77 -2.14 16.44 -6.73
CA ILE A 77 -1.25 15.34 -6.34
C ILE A 77 -1.88 14.02 -6.75
N VAL A 78 -1.08 13.15 -7.35
CA VAL A 78 -1.52 11.83 -7.82
C VAL A 78 -0.51 10.77 -7.43
N TRP A 79 -1.00 9.64 -6.94
CA TRP A 79 -0.21 8.44 -6.75
C TRP A 79 -0.92 7.23 -7.35
N ASP A 80 -0.23 6.57 -8.29
CA ASP A 80 -0.68 5.31 -8.88
C ASP A 80 -0.12 4.17 -8.02
N ALA A 81 -0.98 3.57 -7.19
CA ALA A 81 -0.59 2.46 -6.33
C ALA A 81 -0.29 1.22 -7.19
N GLN A 82 0.96 0.79 -7.17
CA GLN A 82 1.44 -0.39 -7.87
C GLN A 82 1.92 -1.45 -6.89
N VAL A 83 1.60 -2.71 -7.17
CA VAL A 83 1.97 -3.85 -6.31
C VAL A 83 3.48 -3.85 -6.04
N SER A 84 3.86 -4.09 -4.78
CA SER A 84 5.23 -4.34 -4.34
C SER A 84 5.30 -5.67 -3.62
N SER A 85 6.40 -6.39 -3.81
CA SER A 85 6.80 -7.39 -2.82
C SER A 85 7.44 -6.69 -1.61
N LEU A 86 7.42 -7.33 -0.44
CA LEU A 86 8.24 -6.90 0.71
C LEU A 86 9.75 -7.04 0.46
N ARG A 87 10.18 -7.65 -0.66
CA ARG A 87 11.58 -7.60 -1.10
C ARG A 87 11.90 -6.17 -1.53
N GLU A 88 13.00 -5.63 -1.02
CA GLU A 88 13.48 -4.29 -1.32
C GLU A 88 13.81 -4.15 -2.82
N SER A 89 12.92 -3.50 -3.56
CA SER A 89 13.09 -3.23 -4.98
C SER A 89 12.29 -2.01 -5.38
N ALA A 90 12.90 -1.14 -6.18
CA ALA A 90 12.19 -0.05 -6.84
C ALA A 90 11.30 -0.53 -8.02
N LYS A 91 11.39 -1.82 -8.39
CA LYS A 91 10.54 -2.39 -9.44
C LYS A 91 9.15 -2.68 -8.87
N ARG A 92 8.16 -1.93 -9.35
CA ARG A 92 6.75 -2.14 -9.02
C ARG A 92 6.04 -2.99 -10.08
N GLY A 93 5.03 -3.72 -9.62
CA GLY A 93 4.16 -4.56 -10.44
C GLY A 93 3.00 -3.78 -11.06
N LYS A 94 1.88 -4.46 -11.28
CA LYS A 94 0.68 -3.86 -11.89
C LYS A 94 0.10 -2.75 -11.00
N LYS A 95 -0.51 -1.74 -11.63
CA LYS A 95 -1.34 -0.76 -10.93
C LYS A 95 -2.61 -1.42 -10.40
N VAL A 96 -2.97 -1.14 -9.15
CA VAL A 96 -4.19 -1.65 -8.50
C VAL A 96 -5.19 -0.56 -8.15
N ARG A 97 -4.73 0.69 -7.99
CA ARG A 97 -5.57 1.87 -7.70
C ARG A 97 -4.83 3.16 -8.06
N SER A 98 -5.58 4.23 -8.31
CA SER A 98 -5.05 5.59 -8.37
C SER A 98 -5.67 6.41 -7.25
N PHE A 99 -4.86 7.20 -6.56
CA PHE A 99 -5.28 8.19 -5.59
C PHE A 99 -4.96 9.57 -6.12
N SER A 100 -5.84 10.53 -5.87
CA SER A 100 -5.62 11.91 -6.29
C SER A 100 -6.29 12.88 -5.34
N ASP A 101 -5.67 14.06 -5.17
CA ASP A 101 -6.26 15.20 -4.50
C ASP A 101 -5.89 16.49 -5.24
N THR A 102 -6.68 17.55 -5.06
CA THR A 102 -6.47 18.82 -5.75
C THR A 102 -7.01 19.98 -4.91
N GLY A 103 -6.46 21.16 -5.14
CA GLY A 103 -6.95 22.41 -4.57
C GLY A 103 -6.57 23.58 -5.43
N SER A 104 -7.20 24.72 -5.17
CA SER A 104 -6.92 25.98 -5.85
C SER A 104 -7.22 27.15 -4.95
N PHE A 105 -6.47 28.23 -5.10
CA PHE A 105 -6.65 29.47 -4.36
C PHE A 105 -6.02 30.63 -5.14
N THR A 106 -6.22 31.85 -4.66
CA THR A 106 -5.66 33.06 -5.23
C THR A 106 -4.79 33.75 -4.19
N SER A 107 -3.64 34.29 -4.60
CA SER A 107 -2.74 35.05 -3.72
C SER A 107 -2.08 36.21 -4.47
N ASN A 108 -1.64 37.24 -3.76
CA ASN A 108 -0.76 38.28 -4.30
C ASN A 108 0.73 37.93 -4.15
N ASP A 109 1.04 36.84 -3.44
CA ASP A 109 2.41 36.37 -3.22
C ASP A 109 2.87 35.48 -4.37
N LYS A 110 4.11 35.70 -4.83
CA LYS A 110 4.78 34.83 -5.82
C LYS A 110 5.21 33.48 -5.22
N THR A 111 5.02 33.33 -3.92
CA THR A 111 5.39 32.16 -3.13
C THR A 111 4.15 31.44 -2.60
N TRP A 112 4.26 30.11 -2.48
CA TRP A 112 3.28 29.29 -1.78
C TRP A 112 3.98 28.16 -1.03
N ASP A 113 3.70 28.05 0.27
CA ASP A 113 4.07 26.90 1.08
C ASP A 113 3.00 25.81 0.94
N ALA A 114 3.35 24.70 0.30
CA ALA A 114 2.43 23.62 0.03
C ALA A 114 2.01 22.90 1.31
N LYS A 115 0.80 23.18 1.79
CA LYS A 115 0.19 22.49 2.95
C LYS A 115 -0.80 21.40 2.57
N LEU A 116 -1.25 21.35 1.30
CA LEU A 116 -2.21 20.37 0.79
C LEU A 116 -3.47 20.17 1.66
N ASN A 117 -4.05 21.28 2.16
CA ASN A 117 -5.17 21.27 3.11
C ASN A 117 -4.86 20.50 4.40
N ASP A 118 -3.61 20.60 4.87
CA ASP A 118 -3.07 19.97 6.08
C ASP A 118 -3.09 18.43 6.06
N LYS A 119 -3.17 17.82 4.87
CA LYS A 119 -3.16 16.35 4.69
C LYS A 119 -1.74 15.80 4.55
N VAL A 120 -1.50 14.64 5.15
CA VAL A 120 -0.25 13.88 4.98
C VAL A 120 -0.37 12.89 3.83
N ILE A 121 -0.15 13.36 2.60
CA ILE A 121 -0.27 12.56 1.37
C ILE A 121 0.96 12.72 0.46
N GLY A 122 1.40 11.62 -0.15
CA GLY A 122 2.53 11.61 -1.08
C GLY A 122 2.14 11.26 -2.51
N GLY A 123 3.12 11.29 -3.40
CA GLY A 123 2.95 11.06 -4.84
C GLY A 123 3.55 12.17 -5.69
N LYS A 124 3.12 12.25 -6.94
CA LYS A 124 3.53 13.28 -7.88
C LYS A 124 2.67 14.52 -7.68
N LEU A 125 3.26 15.59 -7.13
CA LEU A 125 2.62 16.89 -6.95
C LEU A 125 2.93 17.77 -8.16
N SER A 126 1.89 18.25 -8.84
CA SER A 126 1.96 19.25 -9.91
C SER A 126 1.32 20.55 -9.41
N VAL A 127 2.05 21.65 -9.50
CA VAL A 127 1.58 23.00 -9.17
C VAL A 127 1.51 23.81 -10.45
N GLU A 128 0.37 24.42 -10.69
CA GLU A 128 0.06 25.28 -11.82
C GLU A 128 -0.23 26.68 -11.29
N VAL A 129 0.33 27.72 -11.93
CA VAL A 129 0.09 29.11 -11.55
C VAL A 129 -0.20 29.93 -12.80
N LYS A 130 -1.26 30.73 -12.74
CA LYS A 130 -1.53 31.74 -13.76
C LYS A 130 -1.16 33.11 -13.25
N ALA A 131 -0.24 33.78 -13.93
CA ALA A 131 0.18 35.15 -13.64
C ALA A 131 0.03 36.03 -14.89
N GLY A 132 -1.05 36.82 -14.93
CA GLY A 132 -1.45 37.56 -16.13
C GLY A 132 -1.73 36.62 -17.31
N SER A 133 -0.93 36.73 -18.38
CA SER A 133 -0.99 35.87 -19.56
C SER A 133 -0.03 34.68 -19.55
N THR A 134 0.77 34.52 -18.48
CA THR A 134 1.80 33.48 -18.39
C THR A 134 1.32 32.33 -17.50
N ASP A 135 1.46 31.11 -18.01
CA ASP A 135 1.15 29.87 -17.29
C ASP A 135 2.44 29.18 -16.82
N PHE A 136 2.50 28.91 -15.53
CA PHE A 136 3.58 28.19 -14.87
C PHE A 136 3.13 26.79 -14.51
N ARG A 137 4.03 25.83 -14.62
CA ARG A 137 3.84 24.47 -14.10
C ARG A 137 5.12 23.91 -13.52
N ARG A 138 5.07 23.36 -12.31
CA ARG A 138 6.19 22.66 -11.66
C ARG A 138 5.74 21.34 -11.09
N THR A 139 6.56 20.31 -11.28
CA THR A 139 6.30 18.97 -10.76
C THR A 139 7.39 18.54 -9.78
N VAL A 140 7.00 18.04 -8.62
CA VAL A 140 7.87 17.43 -7.60
C VAL A 140 7.29 16.10 -7.11
N PHE A 141 8.04 15.35 -6.32
CA PHE A 141 7.62 14.09 -5.72
C PHE A 141 7.67 14.17 -4.20
N ILE A 142 6.61 13.70 -3.55
CA ILE A 142 6.54 13.53 -2.11
C ILE A 142 6.57 12.03 -1.84
N LEU A 143 7.58 11.58 -1.10
CA LEU A 143 7.85 10.20 -0.73
C LEU A 143 7.74 10.05 0.79
N GLY A 144 7.87 8.84 1.33
CA GLY A 144 7.69 8.59 2.77
C GLY A 144 8.80 7.75 3.36
N LYS A 145 9.12 8.03 4.63
CA LYS A 145 10.10 7.27 5.39
C LYS A 145 9.43 6.40 6.45
N ASN A 146 10.02 5.23 6.70
CA ASN A 146 9.53 4.33 7.73
C ASN A 146 9.93 4.83 9.13
N PRO A 147 9.03 4.72 10.13
CA PRO A 147 9.43 4.83 11.53
C PRO A 147 10.36 3.68 11.93
N SER A 148 11.02 3.80 13.09
CA SER A 148 11.64 2.63 13.71
C SER A 148 10.57 1.68 14.27
N LYS A 149 10.93 0.40 14.47
CA LYS A 149 10.05 -0.56 15.17
C LYS A 149 9.67 -0.06 16.56
N ASP A 150 10.62 0.53 17.29
CA ASP A 150 10.39 1.05 18.63
C ASP A 150 9.40 2.23 18.63
N ASP A 151 9.46 3.12 17.65
CA ASP A 151 8.48 4.22 17.51
C ASP A 151 7.07 3.69 17.29
N VAL A 152 6.93 2.63 16.48
CA VAL A 152 5.64 1.98 16.24
C VAL A 152 5.10 1.34 17.53
N LEU A 153 5.95 0.59 18.25
CA LEU A 153 5.55 -0.05 19.51
C LEU A 153 5.20 1.00 20.58
N ASN A 154 5.94 2.09 20.66
CA ASN A 154 5.64 3.22 21.55
C ASN A 154 4.32 3.90 21.19
N TYR A 155 4.01 4.03 19.90
CA TYR A 155 2.73 4.57 19.44
C TYR A 155 1.55 3.63 19.76
N LEU A 156 1.74 2.32 19.71
CA LEU A 156 0.72 1.32 20.05
C LEU A 156 0.44 1.23 21.55
N LYS A 157 1.47 1.34 22.39
CA LYS A 157 1.41 1.14 23.85
C LYS A 157 0.24 1.85 24.57
N PRO A 158 -0.10 3.13 24.29
CA PRO A 158 -1.22 3.80 24.97
C PRO A 158 -2.60 3.41 24.42
N ILE A 159 -2.68 2.67 23.30
CA ILE A 159 -3.95 2.33 22.66
C ILE A 159 -4.49 1.03 23.26
N PRO A 160 -5.70 1.02 23.87
CA PRO A 160 -6.23 -0.17 24.53
C PRO A 160 -6.55 -1.29 23.55
N ASN A 161 -6.61 -2.53 24.05
CA ASN A 161 -7.04 -3.71 23.29
C ASN A 161 -6.22 -3.98 22.01
N THR A 162 -4.92 -3.74 22.08
CA THR A 162 -3.95 -3.94 20.99
C THR A 162 -2.95 -5.07 21.27
N VAL A 163 -3.12 -5.83 22.35
CA VAL A 163 -2.21 -6.92 22.72
C VAL A 163 -2.10 -7.94 21.58
N GLY A 164 -0.87 -8.18 21.11
CA GLY A 164 -0.56 -9.07 19.99
C GLY A 164 -0.67 -8.42 18.61
N PHE A 165 -1.14 -7.18 18.49
CA PHE A 165 -1.22 -6.51 17.19
C PHE A 165 0.18 -6.27 16.58
N ASP A 166 1.21 -6.17 17.41
CA ASP A 166 2.62 -6.13 17.00
C ASP A 166 3.04 -7.37 16.18
N LEU A 167 2.51 -8.55 16.50
CA LEU A 167 2.76 -9.77 15.73
C LEU A 167 2.11 -9.71 14.34
N ILE A 168 0.93 -9.09 14.24
CA ILE A 168 0.30 -8.80 12.95
C ILE A 168 1.17 -7.82 12.15
N LEU A 169 1.66 -6.74 12.75
CA LEU A 169 2.53 -5.79 12.03
C LEU A 169 3.84 -6.42 11.53
N GLU A 170 4.42 -7.33 12.31
CA GLU A 170 5.58 -8.10 11.89
C GLU A 170 5.25 -8.99 10.67
N GLN A 171 4.13 -9.72 10.74
CA GLN A 171 3.70 -10.62 9.69
C GLN A 171 3.32 -9.90 8.39
N GLU A 172 2.55 -8.82 8.49
CA GLU A 172 1.97 -8.11 7.34
C GLU A 172 3.02 -7.33 6.54
N SER A 173 3.97 -6.70 7.22
CA SER A 173 4.93 -5.83 6.52
C SER A 173 6.31 -5.72 7.15
N ARG A 174 6.58 -6.43 8.26
CA ARG A 174 7.80 -6.27 9.06
C ARG A 174 7.99 -4.82 9.52
N PHE A 175 6.92 -4.22 10.03
CA PHE A 175 6.89 -2.83 10.50
C PHE A 175 7.20 -1.78 9.42
N LYS A 176 6.99 -2.09 8.14
CA LYS A 176 7.19 -1.13 7.04
C LYS A 176 5.88 -0.57 6.54
N ASN A 177 5.77 0.75 6.46
CA ASN A 177 4.73 1.41 5.68
C ASN A 177 5.18 1.67 4.23
N PHE A 178 6.48 1.86 4.00
CA PHE A 178 7.09 2.18 2.71
C PHE A 178 8.16 1.14 2.33
N ILE A 179 8.39 0.93 1.03
CA ILE A 179 9.55 0.18 0.54
C ILE A 179 10.74 1.13 0.53
N ASN A 180 11.84 0.79 1.19
CA ASN A 180 12.99 1.71 1.32
C ASN A 180 13.67 1.99 -0.04
N ALA A 181 13.59 1.04 -0.97
CA ALA A 181 14.19 1.18 -2.30
C ALA A 181 13.60 2.32 -3.16
N ASP A 182 12.34 2.74 -2.94
CA ASP A 182 11.70 3.83 -3.69
C ASP A 182 10.91 4.81 -2.83
N ASN A 183 10.75 4.54 -1.53
CA ASN A 183 10.07 5.36 -0.53
C ASN A 183 8.57 5.56 -0.85
N GLU A 184 7.96 4.60 -1.55
CA GLU A 184 6.52 4.53 -1.79
C GLU A 184 5.84 3.49 -0.88
N PRO A 185 4.55 3.67 -0.53
CA PRO A 185 3.83 2.76 0.33
C PRO A 185 3.90 1.30 -0.13
N VAL A 186 3.90 0.36 0.83
CA VAL A 186 3.76 -1.08 0.54
C VAL A 186 2.36 -1.33 -0.01
N VAL A 187 2.26 -2.07 -1.12
CA VAL A 187 0.98 -2.40 -1.77
C VAL A 187 0.92 -3.89 -2.13
N ALA A 188 -0.03 -4.62 -1.57
CA ALA A 188 -0.30 -6.01 -1.92
C ALA A 188 -1.21 -6.13 -3.16
N GLY A 189 -1.17 -7.32 -3.78
CA GLY A 189 -1.90 -7.61 -5.02
C GLY A 189 -3.42 -7.61 -4.89
N ASP A 190 -3.92 -7.81 -3.67
CA ASP A 190 -5.32 -7.79 -3.27
C ASP A 190 -5.80 -6.40 -2.80
N LYS A 191 -4.93 -5.38 -2.93
CA LYS A 191 -5.17 -4.00 -2.45
C LYS A 191 -5.04 -3.84 -0.94
N GLY A 192 -4.16 -4.61 -0.28
CA GLY A 192 -3.61 -4.24 1.02
C GLY A 192 -2.62 -3.07 0.91
N TYR A 193 -2.65 -2.13 1.86
CA TYR A 193 -1.78 -0.96 1.86
C TYR A 193 -1.10 -0.71 3.21
N GLY A 194 0.17 -0.32 3.14
CA GLY A 194 0.93 0.18 4.29
C GLY A 194 1.25 -0.89 5.33
N MET A 195 1.54 -0.46 6.55
CA MET A 195 2.08 -1.33 7.60
C MET A 195 1.12 -2.44 8.05
N THR A 196 -0.17 -2.13 8.05
CA THR A 196 -1.22 -3.06 8.47
C THR A 196 -1.85 -3.81 7.28
N GLN A 197 -1.38 -3.57 6.05
CA GLN A 197 -2.00 -4.14 4.85
C GLN A 197 -3.53 -3.92 4.78
N MET A 198 -4.01 -2.75 5.22
CA MET A 198 -5.45 -2.41 5.19
C MET A 198 -6.04 -2.66 3.79
N THR A 199 -7.04 -3.55 3.73
CA THR A 199 -7.66 -3.97 2.46
C THR A 199 -9.17 -3.69 2.44
N ASN A 200 -9.88 -4.11 3.49
CA ASN A 200 -11.33 -3.91 3.64
C ASN A 200 -11.69 -3.54 5.09
N PRO A 201 -12.22 -2.34 5.36
CA PRO A 201 -12.55 -1.28 4.39
C PRO A 201 -11.32 -0.76 3.65
N ALA A 202 -11.51 -0.33 2.41
CA ALA A 202 -10.42 0.23 1.62
C ALA A 202 -9.92 1.54 2.27
N PRO A 203 -8.60 1.72 2.47
CA PRO A 203 -8.08 2.89 3.16
C PRO A 203 -8.27 4.18 2.34
N THR A 204 -8.32 5.30 3.05
CA THR A 204 -8.22 6.65 2.47
C THR A 204 -6.81 6.93 1.97
N TYR A 205 -6.62 7.98 1.18
CA TYR A 205 -5.30 8.33 0.65
C TYR A 205 -4.28 8.62 1.77
N GLU A 206 -4.70 9.36 2.79
CA GLU A 206 -3.86 9.69 3.96
C GLU A 206 -3.56 8.46 4.83
N GLN A 207 -4.52 7.54 5.01
CA GLN A 207 -4.28 6.27 5.69
C GLN A 207 -3.25 5.38 4.99
N VAL A 208 -2.94 5.62 3.71
CA VAL A 208 -1.87 4.90 3.01
C VAL A 208 -0.50 5.58 3.22
N TRP A 209 -0.47 6.91 3.25
CA TRP A 209 0.76 7.70 3.34
C TRP A 209 1.19 8.10 4.75
N SER A 210 0.30 8.04 5.73
CA SER A 210 0.62 8.25 7.15
C SER A 210 0.61 6.91 7.87
N TRP A 211 1.78 6.44 8.33
CA TRP A 211 1.86 5.17 9.06
C TRP A 211 1.04 5.20 10.36
N LYS A 212 0.90 6.37 11.01
CA LYS A 212 0.05 6.54 12.20
C LYS A 212 -1.43 6.37 11.86
N GLU A 213 -1.92 7.02 10.80
CA GLU A 213 -3.32 6.85 10.38
C GLU A 213 -3.57 5.43 9.81
N ASN A 214 -2.57 4.80 9.20
CA ASN A 214 -2.62 3.38 8.80
C ASN A 214 -2.80 2.47 10.03
N ILE A 215 -1.96 2.63 11.05
CA ILE A 215 -2.05 1.86 12.30
C ILE A 215 -3.38 2.11 12.99
N LYS A 216 -3.83 3.36 13.08
CA LYS A 216 -5.11 3.70 13.71
C LYS A 216 -6.29 3.00 13.01
N ALA A 217 -6.29 2.96 11.68
CA ALA A 217 -7.28 2.20 10.92
C ALA A 217 -7.19 0.69 11.19
N GLY A 218 -5.97 0.15 11.21
CA GLY A 218 -5.71 -1.26 11.53
C GLY A 218 -6.14 -1.65 12.94
N VAL A 219 -5.84 -0.83 13.95
CA VAL A 219 -6.26 -1.06 15.34
C VAL A 219 -7.78 -1.06 15.45
N ALA A 220 -8.47 -0.12 14.80
CA ALA A 220 -9.93 -0.09 14.81
C ALA A 220 -10.53 -1.39 14.22
N LEU A 221 -9.95 -1.89 13.13
CA LEU A 221 -10.33 -3.16 12.54
C LEU A 221 -10.01 -4.35 13.47
N PHE A 222 -8.80 -4.40 14.02
CA PHE A 222 -8.34 -5.44 14.94
C PHE A 222 -9.24 -5.56 16.17
N GLN A 223 -9.56 -4.44 16.80
CA GLN A 223 -10.50 -4.39 17.93
C GLN A 223 -11.91 -4.87 17.52
N SER A 224 -12.34 -4.60 16.29
CA SER A 224 -13.58 -5.18 15.76
C SER A 224 -13.48 -6.69 15.60
N LYS A 225 -12.37 -7.22 15.07
CA LYS A 225 -12.14 -8.66 14.94
C LYS A 225 -12.08 -9.34 16.31
N GLN A 226 -11.52 -8.69 17.32
CA GLN A 226 -11.51 -9.19 18.70
C GLN A 226 -12.93 -9.27 19.28
N ARG A 227 -13.78 -8.27 19.05
CA ARG A 227 -15.21 -8.34 19.45
C ARG A 227 -15.94 -9.47 18.73
N ASP A 228 -15.68 -9.65 17.44
CA ASP A 228 -16.25 -10.75 16.66
C ASP A 228 -15.78 -12.12 17.18
N ALA A 229 -14.50 -12.23 17.59
CA ALA A 229 -13.94 -13.42 18.22
C ALA A 229 -14.67 -13.77 19.53
N ILE A 230 -14.81 -12.80 20.45
CA ILE A 230 -15.54 -12.99 21.71
C ILE A 230 -16.98 -13.45 21.44
N LYS A 231 -17.67 -12.81 20.49
CA LYS A 231 -19.03 -13.20 20.11
C LYS A 231 -19.10 -14.63 19.56
N SER A 232 -18.08 -15.06 18.82
CA SER A 232 -18.04 -16.40 18.22
C SER A 232 -17.92 -17.53 19.24
N PHE A 233 -17.40 -17.24 20.44
CA PHE A 233 -17.30 -18.20 21.54
C PHE A 233 -18.64 -18.51 22.21
N LYS A 234 -19.73 -17.82 21.83
CA LYS A 234 -21.11 -18.08 22.30
C LYS A 234 -21.26 -18.12 23.83
N GLY A 235 -20.44 -17.35 24.54
CA GLY A 235 -20.46 -17.25 26.00
C GLY A 235 -19.69 -18.36 26.74
N LEU A 236 -19.02 -19.27 26.02
CA LEU A 236 -18.09 -20.22 26.65
C LEU A 236 -16.87 -19.48 27.22
N PRO A 237 -16.28 -19.98 28.32
CA PRO A 237 -15.02 -19.45 28.83
C PRO A 237 -13.90 -19.63 27.79
N TYR A 238 -12.95 -18.70 27.78
CA TYR A 238 -11.81 -18.71 26.87
C TYR A 238 -10.55 -18.17 27.54
N THR A 239 -9.39 -18.58 27.05
CA THR A 239 -8.09 -18.04 27.45
C THR A 239 -7.68 -16.86 26.57
N ASP A 240 -6.73 -16.06 27.04
CA ASP A 240 -6.15 -14.96 26.25
C ASP A 240 -5.51 -15.46 24.94
N GLU A 241 -4.92 -16.65 24.96
CA GLU A 241 -4.37 -17.27 23.76
C GLU A 241 -5.46 -17.64 22.75
N GLN A 242 -6.57 -18.24 23.21
CA GLN A 242 -7.70 -18.57 22.35
C GLN A 242 -8.31 -17.31 21.72
N LEU A 243 -8.47 -16.23 22.50
CA LEU A 243 -8.94 -14.95 21.99
C LEU A 243 -7.97 -14.38 20.94
N LYS A 244 -6.66 -14.45 21.19
CA LYS A 244 -5.63 -13.94 20.27
C LYS A 244 -5.62 -14.70 18.95
N ARG A 245 -5.60 -16.03 18.99
CA ARG A 245 -5.62 -16.90 17.79
C ARG A 245 -6.90 -16.70 16.97
N GLU A 246 -8.06 -16.62 17.62
CA GLU A 246 -9.33 -16.34 16.91
C GLU A 246 -9.32 -14.94 16.29
N THR A 247 -8.80 -13.93 17.01
CA THR A 247 -8.70 -12.55 16.50
C THR A 247 -7.81 -12.48 15.26
N PHE A 248 -6.62 -13.11 15.30
CA PHE A 248 -5.67 -13.11 14.18
C PHE A 248 -6.22 -13.89 12.98
N THR A 249 -6.94 -14.98 13.24
CA THR A 249 -7.58 -15.76 12.17
C THR A 249 -8.66 -14.93 11.48
N ARG A 250 -9.44 -14.15 12.25
CA ARG A 250 -10.46 -13.22 11.73
C ARG A 250 -9.88 -12.01 11.02
N TRP A 251 -8.66 -11.59 11.38
CA TRP A 251 -7.90 -10.58 10.65
C TRP A 251 -7.62 -11.04 9.23
N ASN A 252 -7.07 -12.25 9.05
CA ASN A 252 -6.81 -12.84 7.73
C ASN A 252 -8.10 -13.29 6.99
N GLY A 253 -9.22 -13.47 7.72
CA GLY A 253 -10.53 -13.71 7.11
C GLY A 253 -11.12 -15.11 7.32
N GLY A 254 -10.86 -15.77 8.46
CA GLY A 254 -11.43 -17.07 8.82
C GLY A 254 -11.95 -17.15 10.27
N SER A 255 -12.06 -18.38 10.78
CA SER A 255 -12.28 -18.69 12.21
C SER A 255 -11.36 -19.82 12.64
N TYR A 256 -10.77 -19.72 13.85
CA TYR A 256 -9.85 -20.70 14.39
C TYR A 256 -10.57 -21.75 15.23
N TYR A 257 -11.47 -21.29 16.09
CA TYR A 257 -12.23 -22.13 17.00
C TYR A 257 -13.70 -22.26 16.59
N GLU A 258 -14.29 -23.39 16.92
CA GLU A 258 -15.72 -23.62 16.96
C GLU A 258 -16.17 -23.90 18.39
N ALA A 259 -17.24 -23.23 18.83
CA ALA A 259 -17.81 -23.45 20.15
C ALA A 259 -18.67 -24.73 20.18
N ASN A 260 -18.21 -25.74 20.90
CA ASN A 260 -18.94 -26.98 21.14
C ASN A 260 -19.74 -26.87 22.44
N LYS A 261 -21.06 -26.69 22.32
CA LYS A 261 -21.95 -26.55 23.47
C LYS A 261 -22.18 -27.85 24.25
N THR A 262 -21.90 -29.00 23.64
CA THR A 262 -22.05 -30.31 24.29
C THR A 262 -20.91 -30.56 25.26
N THR A 263 -19.68 -30.26 24.85
CA THR A 263 -18.48 -30.39 25.70
C THR A 263 -18.24 -29.16 26.56
N GLY A 264 -18.76 -28.00 26.15
CA GLY A 264 -18.49 -26.72 26.81
C GLY A 264 -17.13 -26.13 26.45
N GLU A 265 -16.52 -26.61 25.36
CA GLU A 265 -15.14 -26.27 24.96
C GLU A 265 -15.08 -25.52 23.62
N LEU A 266 -13.95 -24.84 23.41
CA LEU A 266 -13.58 -24.24 22.13
C LEU A 266 -12.63 -25.19 21.39
N GLU A 267 -13.10 -25.75 20.28
CA GLU A 267 -12.36 -26.74 19.51
C GLU A 267 -11.69 -26.08 18.29
N ARG A 268 -10.39 -26.32 18.09
CA ARG A 268 -9.70 -25.84 16.89
C ARG A 268 -10.29 -26.57 15.68
N ARG A 269 -10.60 -25.84 14.61
CA ARG A 269 -11.03 -26.45 13.36
C ARG A 269 -9.90 -27.26 12.73
N ASP A 270 -10.25 -28.40 12.15
CA ASP A 270 -9.28 -29.36 11.61
C ASP A 270 -8.80 -28.94 10.21
N VAL A 271 -7.61 -28.33 10.17
CA VAL A 271 -6.89 -27.98 8.95
C VAL A 271 -5.44 -28.40 9.12
N LEU A 272 -4.93 -29.15 8.14
CA LEU A 272 -3.51 -29.46 8.00
C LEU A 272 -2.84 -28.30 7.25
N CYS A 273 -1.84 -27.69 7.86
CA CYS A 273 -1.17 -26.52 7.31
C CYS A 273 0.07 -26.89 6.52
N ASP A 274 0.31 -26.18 5.43
CA ASP A 274 1.57 -26.26 4.69
C ASP A 274 2.60 -25.35 5.37
N THR A 275 3.51 -25.94 6.14
CA THR A 275 4.55 -25.26 6.93
C THR A 275 5.57 -24.52 6.06
N GLN A 276 5.66 -24.86 4.77
CA GLN A 276 6.52 -24.15 3.81
C GLN A 276 5.88 -22.85 3.30
N THR A 277 4.62 -22.62 3.64
CA THR A 277 3.87 -21.42 3.28
C THR A 277 3.39 -20.69 4.52
N GLY A 278 2.92 -19.47 4.34
CA GLY A 278 2.42 -18.66 5.45
C GLY A 278 0.91 -18.75 5.69
N ASN A 279 0.12 -19.33 4.77
CA ASN A 279 -1.35 -19.25 4.86
C ASN A 279 -2.11 -20.30 4.03
N ILE A 280 -1.46 -21.39 3.61
CA ILE A 280 -2.11 -22.45 2.83
C ILE A 280 -2.31 -23.68 3.72
N GLY A 281 -3.44 -24.36 3.53
CA GLY A 281 -3.73 -25.64 4.18
C GLY A 281 -4.81 -26.44 3.48
N TRP A 282 -5.15 -27.56 4.10
CA TRP A 282 -6.11 -28.55 3.59
C TRP A 282 -7.11 -28.94 4.66
N ASP A 283 -8.40 -28.96 4.29
CA ASP A 283 -9.44 -29.59 5.09
C ASP A 283 -9.24 -31.11 5.01
N MET A 284 -8.93 -31.71 6.16
CA MET A 284 -8.69 -33.16 6.28
C MET A 284 -9.98 -33.98 6.27
N LYS A 285 -11.15 -33.33 6.26
CA LYS A 285 -12.45 -33.98 6.03
C LYS A 285 -12.76 -34.16 4.54
N ASP A 286 -12.04 -33.47 3.64
CA ASP A 286 -12.19 -33.69 2.20
C ASP A 286 -11.67 -35.10 1.85
N PRO A 287 -12.48 -35.96 1.20
CA PRO A 287 -12.07 -37.32 0.83
C PRO A 287 -10.79 -37.40 0.00
N LYS A 288 -10.39 -36.32 -0.69
CA LYS A 288 -9.14 -36.22 -1.46
C LYS A 288 -7.91 -35.94 -0.61
N ASN A 289 -8.09 -35.47 0.62
CA ASN A 289 -7.01 -35.13 1.56
C ASN A 289 -6.90 -36.14 2.71
N VAL A 290 -7.98 -36.85 3.05
CA VAL A 290 -8.01 -37.87 4.13
C VAL A 290 -6.83 -38.84 4.01
N GLY A 291 -6.09 -39.00 5.10
CA GLY A 291 -4.97 -39.94 5.22
C GLY A 291 -3.69 -39.52 4.51
N LYS A 292 -3.66 -38.35 3.86
CA LYS A 292 -2.46 -37.79 3.25
C LYS A 292 -1.62 -37.00 4.24
N THR A 293 -0.32 -37.05 4.02
CA THR A 293 0.67 -36.25 4.75
C THR A 293 0.81 -34.86 4.13
N GLU A 294 1.37 -33.91 4.89
CA GLU A 294 1.67 -32.56 4.39
C GLU A 294 2.56 -32.61 3.14
N ALA A 295 3.62 -33.42 3.14
CA ALA A 295 4.53 -33.54 2.01
C ALA A 295 3.83 -34.02 0.73
N GLU A 296 2.95 -35.02 0.83
CA GLU A 296 2.18 -35.52 -0.32
C GLU A 296 1.23 -34.45 -0.89
N LEU A 297 0.58 -33.67 -0.02
CA LEU A 297 -0.36 -32.63 -0.45
C LEU A 297 0.38 -31.42 -1.02
N HIS A 298 1.51 -31.04 -0.42
CA HIS A 298 2.38 -29.97 -0.91
C HIS A 298 2.92 -30.31 -2.31
N GLU A 299 3.43 -31.53 -2.51
CA GLU A 299 3.92 -31.98 -3.81
C GLU A 299 2.80 -31.95 -4.86
N ARG A 300 1.58 -32.35 -4.49
CA ARG A 300 0.41 -32.31 -5.37
C ARG A 300 0.05 -30.87 -5.79
N ASP A 301 0.08 -29.93 -4.87
CA ASP A 301 -0.63 -28.64 -5.03
C ASP A 301 0.28 -27.41 -5.20
N SER A 302 1.54 -27.46 -4.78
CA SER A 302 2.43 -26.30 -4.70
C SER A 302 2.55 -25.51 -6.02
N ASP A 303 2.53 -26.22 -7.15
CA ASP A 303 2.58 -25.60 -8.47
C ASP A 303 1.34 -24.78 -8.84
N GLN A 304 0.22 -25.01 -8.16
CA GLN A 304 -1.03 -24.29 -8.35
C GLN A 304 -1.13 -23.01 -7.52
N TYR A 305 -0.34 -22.86 -6.46
CA TYR A 305 -0.43 -21.70 -5.54
C TYR A 305 -0.24 -20.36 -6.25
N LYS A 306 0.65 -20.32 -7.25
CA LYS A 306 0.90 -19.13 -8.09
C LYS A 306 -0.32 -18.69 -8.90
N LYS A 307 -1.31 -19.56 -9.10
CA LYS A 307 -2.59 -19.27 -9.77
C LYS A 307 -3.65 -18.72 -8.79
N MET A 308 -3.33 -18.62 -7.49
CA MET A 308 -4.24 -18.14 -6.45
C MET A 308 -5.56 -18.94 -6.47
N LYS A 309 -6.71 -18.29 -6.25
CA LYS A 309 -8.03 -18.93 -6.31
C LYS A 309 -8.30 -19.71 -7.62
N ALA A 310 -7.67 -19.35 -8.73
CA ALA A 310 -7.85 -20.07 -9.99
C ALA A 310 -7.09 -21.41 -10.04
N GLY A 311 -6.19 -21.66 -9.09
CA GLY A 311 -5.51 -22.95 -8.90
C GLY A 311 -6.19 -23.88 -7.90
N GLN A 312 -7.32 -23.45 -7.32
CA GLN A 312 -8.13 -24.29 -6.43
C GLN A 312 -9.20 -24.97 -7.28
N ASP A 313 -9.09 -26.28 -7.44
CA ASP A 313 -10.00 -27.05 -8.28
C ASP A 313 -10.35 -28.41 -7.68
N LYS A 314 -10.98 -29.28 -8.46
CA LYS A 314 -11.46 -30.57 -7.98
C LYS A 314 -10.35 -31.54 -7.59
N ASP A 315 -9.16 -31.38 -8.19
CA ASP A 315 -7.99 -32.23 -8.03
C ASP A 315 -6.98 -31.57 -7.07
N HIS A 316 -7.02 -30.24 -6.94
CA HIS A 316 -6.19 -29.43 -6.07
C HIS A 316 -7.02 -28.70 -5.01
N ARG A 317 -7.32 -29.40 -3.91
CA ARG A 317 -8.23 -28.98 -2.82
C ARG A 317 -7.53 -28.23 -1.68
N TRP A 318 -6.55 -27.39 -2.01
CA TRP A 318 -5.91 -26.49 -1.05
C TRP A 318 -6.73 -25.21 -0.88
N GLU A 319 -6.60 -24.55 0.26
CA GLU A 319 -7.27 -23.28 0.54
C GLU A 319 -6.35 -22.27 1.23
N TYR A 320 -6.72 -20.99 1.14
CA TYR A 320 -6.14 -19.98 2.00
C TYR A 320 -6.80 -20.11 3.38
N SER A 321 -5.98 -20.41 4.39
CA SER A 321 -6.45 -20.68 5.74
C SER A 321 -5.92 -19.65 6.72
N GLY A 322 -6.85 -18.96 7.39
CA GLY A 322 -6.51 -18.12 8.54
C GLY A 322 -5.92 -18.92 9.71
N ILE A 323 -6.22 -20.21 9.81
CA ILE A 323 -5.64 -21.08 10.84
C ILE A 323 -4.15 -21.25 10.58
N CYS A 324 -3.76 -21.55 9.34
CA CYS A 324 -2.37 -21.69 8.96
C CYS A 324 -1.60 -20.37 9.04
N TYR A 325 -2.26 -19.25 8.73
CA TYR A 325 -1.71 -17.92 9.00
C TYR A 325 -1.37 -17.71 10.47
N VAL A 326 -2.26 -18.10 11.38
CA VAL A 326 -2.02 -17.98 12.81
C VAL A 326 -0.95 -18.98 13.29
N ASP A 327 -1.01 -20.24 12.87
CA ASP A 327 -0.01 -21.22 13.26
C ASP A 327 1.40 -20.81 12.81
N HIS A 328 1.53 -20.23 11.60
CA HIS A 328 2.78 -19.64 11.12
C HIS A 328 3.29 -18.50 12.03
N ILE A 329 2.43 -17.57 12.45
CA ILE A 329 2.81 -16.48 13.37
C ILE A 329 3.35 -17.03 14.70
N PHE A 330 2.79 -18.15 15.17
CA PHE A 330 3.19 -18.76 16.44
C PHE A 330 4.29 -19.81 16.30
N GLY A 331 4.79 -20.08 15.09
CA GLY A 331 5.86 -21.04 14.83
C GLY A 331 5.45 -22.51 15.02
N ASN A 332 4.17 -22.81 14.78
CA ASN A 332 3.60 -24.16 14.87
C ASN A 332 3.67 -24.93 13.55
#